data_AF-A0A090CN11-F1
#
_entry.id   AF-A0A090CN11-F1
#
_cell.length_a   1.000
_cell.length_b   1.000
_cell.length_c   1.000
_cell.angle_alpha   90.00
_cell.angle_beta   90.00
_cell.angle_gamma   90.00
#
_symmetry.space_group_name_H-M   'P 1'
#
loop_
_entity.id
_entity.type
_entity.pdbx_description
1 polymer ?
#
loop_
_entity_poly.entity_id
_entity_poly.type
_entity_poly.pdbx_seq_one_letter_code
_entity_poly.pdbx_strand_id
1 'polypeptide(L)'
;MMKGRPRVPTGGSTKGTTVVWGDYGLRMCDHGRRISAKHFKMAEDTIKARLRGQKYRLYKRKCCNVGVFISGNEMRMGKGKGSFDHWAARVAANQVIFEIRGVLHEQVIRDAFRLAGNKLPGQYEIITKNDPPVVGITKLENGLTLEDLKRPRKKLPAPVVEETSTSATEASSSAPPPS
;
A
#
# COMPACT_ATOMS: atom_id res chain seq x y z
N MET A 1 -16.91 9.01 20.41
CA MET A 1 -15.48 8.80 20.05
C MET A 1 -14.74 10.11 19.86
N MET A 2 -13.53 10.23 20.41
CA MET A 2 -12.59 11.34 20.16
C MET A 2 -11.93 11.20 18.77
N LYS A 3 -11.33 12.28 18.25
CA LYS A 3 -10.65 12.29 16.94
C LYS A 3 -9.54 11.22 16.88
N GLY A 4 -8.66 11.19 17.88
CA GLY A 4 -7.50 10.30 17.95
C GLY A 4 -6.52 10.51 16.79
N ARG A 5 -5.50 9.65 16.69
CA ARG A 5 -4.50 9.66 15.61
C ARG A 5 -4.29 8.25 15.05
N PRO A 6 -3.92 8.10 13.77
CA PRO A 6 -3.45 6.83 13.25
C PRO A 6 -2.24 6.32 14.04
N ARG A 7 -2.11 5.00 14.15
CA ARG A 7 -1.00 4.37 14.88
C ARG A 7 0.31 4.58 14.11
N VAL A 8 1.36 5.01 14.81
CA VAL A 8 2.73 5.11 14.30
C VAL A 8 3.61 4.11 15.07
N PRO A 9 3.96 2.94 14.49
CA PRO A 9 4.73 1.92 15.19
C PRO A 9 6.22 2.28 15.26
N THR A 10 6.69 2.71 16.42
CA THR A 10 8.12 2.97 16.68
C THR A 10 8.86 1.76 17.25
N GLY A 11 8.17 0.80 17.84
CA GLY A 11 8.75 -0.39 18.48
C GLY A 11 8.94 -1.62 17.57
N GLY A 12 9.09 -1.45 16.25
CA GLY A 12 9.40 -2.56 15.35
C GLY A 12 8.20 -3.40 14.86
N SER A 13 6.96 -2.92 15.00
CA SER A 13 5.77 -3.75 14.70
C SER A 13 5.50 -3.92 13.21
N THR A 14 5.36 -5.17 12.76
CA THR A 14 4.98 -5.59 11.39
C THR A 14 3.48 -5.90 11.20
N LYS A 15 2.64 -5.56 12.18
CA LYS A 15 1.22 -5.95 12.18
C LYS A 15 0.44 -5.38 10.99
N GLY A 16 -0.03 -6.28 10.13
CA GLY A 16 -0.87 -5.96 8.98
C GLY A 16 -0.12 -5.40 7.79
N THR A 17 1.20 -5.59 7.71
CA THR A 17 2.03 -5.15 6.56
C THR A 17 2.23 -6.22 5.50
N THR A 18 1.79 -7.45 5.78
CA THR A 18 1.88 -8.62 4.89
C THR A 18 0.50 -9.08 4.44
N VAL A 19 0.45 -9.74 3.28
CA VAL A 19 -0.73 -10.46 2.80
C VAL A 19 -0.91 -11.73 3.63
N VAL A 20 -2.12 -12.00 4.10
CA VAL A 20 -2.38 -13.18 4.96
C VAL A 20 -3.34 -14.18 4.29
N TRP A 21 -4.39 -13.70 3.64
CA TRP A 21 -5.46 -14.56 3.09
C TRP A 21 -5.39 -14.70 1.56
N GLY A 22 -5.13 -13.60 0.87
CA GLY A 22 -5.02 -13.57 -0.59
C GLY A 22 -3.64 -13.93 -1.13
N ASP A 23 -3.51 -13.81 -2.45
CA ASP A 23 -2.25 -13.98 -3.18
C ASP A 23 -1.61 -12.61 -3.47
N TYR A 24 -2.45 -11.59 -3.67
CA TYR A 24 -2.05 -10.21 -3.93
C TYR A 24 -2.74 -9.27 -2.96
N GLY A 25 -2.10 -8.15 -2.62
CA GLY A 25 -2.62 -7.14 -1.72
C GLY A 25 -2.41 -5.71 -2.22
N LEU A 26 -3.27 -4.80 -1.77
CA LEU A 26 -3.11 -3.36 -1.91
C LEU A 26 -2.66 -2.77 -0.57
N ARG A 27 -1.42 -2.28 -0.52
CA ARG A 27 -0.78 -1.72 0.67
C ARG A 27 -0.64 -0.20 0.55
N MET A 28 -0.89 0.53 1.62
CA MET A 28 -0.59 1.96 1.70
C MET A 28 0.92 2.18 1.84
N CYS A 29 1.57 2.91 0.93
CA CYS A 29 3.03 3.12 0.96
C CYS A 29 3.47 4.48 1.51
N ASP A 30 2.54 5.41 1.74
CA ASP A 30 2.86 6.79 2.14
C ASP A 30 2.86 7.00 3.67
N HIS A 31 1.80 7.58 4.22
CA HIS A 31 1.68 7.99 5.61
C HIS A 31 0.38 7.45 6.20
N GLY A 32 0.38 7.21 7.51
CA GLY A 32 -0.83 6.79 8.21
C GLY A 32 -1.93 7.85 8.15
N ARG A 33 -3.13 7.46 7.73
CA ARG A 33 -4.27 8.36 7.49
C ARG A 33 -5.55 7.80 8.10
N ARG A 34 -6.56 8.65 8.21
CA ARG A 34 -7.95 8.24 8.49
C ARG A 34 -8.72 8.23 7.18
N ILE A 35 -9.19 7.05 6.77
CA ILE A 35 -9.90 6.85 5.52
C ILE A 35 -11.39 6.65 5.81
N SER A 36 -12.26 7.40 5.14
CA SER A 36 -13.71 7.27 5.26
C SER A 36 -14.24 5.98 4.60
N ALA A 37 -15.32 5.42 5.14
CA ALA A 37 -16.05 4.28 4.58
C ALA A 37 -16.45 4.49 3.11
N LYS A 38 -16.77 5.74 2.71
CA LYS A 38 -17.09 6.07 1.32
C LYS A 38 -15.94 5.73 0.37
N HIS A 39 -14.71 6.07 0.74
CA HIS A 39 -13.53 5.78 -0.09
C HIS A 39 -13.26 4.27 -0.19
N PHE A 40 -13.38 3.53 0.91
CA PHE A 40 -13.25 2.07 0.86
C PHE A 40 -14.31 1.43 -0.04
N LYS A 41 -15.55 1.93 0.01
CA LYS A 41 -16.63 1.45 -0.84
C LYS A 41 -16.38 1.74 -2.33
N MET A 42 -15.95 2.97 -2.66
CA MET A 42 -15.57 3.32 -4.03
C MET A 42 -14.42 2.46 -4.55
N ALA A 43 -13.41 2.20 -3.73
CA ALA A 43 -12.29 1.33 -4.09
C ALA A 43 -12.74 -0.12 -4.31
N GLU A 44 -13.57 -0.67 -3.43
CA GLU A 44 -14.18 -1.99 -3.60
C GLU A 44 -14.98 -2.09 -4.91
N ASP A 45 -15.85 -1.12 -5.16
CA ASP A 45 -16.70 -1.13 -6.36
C ASP A 45 -15.88 -0.98 -7.64
N THR A 46 -14.78 -0.22 -7.60
CA THR A 46 -13.81 -0.13 -8.70
C THR A 46 -13.14 -1.47 -8.99
N ILE A 47 -12.69 -2.18 -7.95
CA ILE A 47 -12.11 -3.53 -8.10
C ILE A 47 -13.15 -4.48 -8.71
N LYS A 48 -14.38 -4.46 -8.19
CA LYS A 48 -15.46 -5.33 -8.68
C LYS A 48 -15.82 -5.05 -10.13
N ALA A 49 -15.88 -3.77 -10.52
CA ALA A 49 -16.15 -3.37 -11.89
C ALA A 49 -15.05 -3.86 -12.84
N ARG A 50 -13.79 -3.73 -12.46
CA ARG A 50 -12.65 -4.15 -13.29
C ARG A 50 -12.54 -5.67 -13.45
N LEU A 51 -12.92 -6.43 -12.42
CA LEU A 51 -12.88 -7.88 -12.38
C LEU A 51 -14.24 -8.53 -12.67
N ARG A 52 -15.19 -7.79 -13.24
CA ARG A 52 -16.54 -8.30 -13.53
C ARG A 52 -16.49 -9.52 -14.46
N GLY A 53 -17.25 -10.56 -14.14
CA GLY A 53 -17.31 -11.80 -14.91
C GLY A 53 -16.16 -12.78 -14.65
N GLN A 54 -15.21 -12.43 -13.78
CA GLN A 54 -14.09 -13.28 -13.40
C GLN A 54 -14.33 -13.96 -12.04
N LYS A 55 -13.70 -15.12 -11.81
CA LYS A 55 -13.78 -15.84 -10.53
C LYS A 55 -12.68 -15.36 -9.58
N TYR A 56 -13.05 -14.59 -8.55
CA TYR A 56 -12.11 -14.10 -7.54
C TYR A 56 -12.78 -13.98 -6.16
N ARG A 57 -11.96 -13.93 -5.12
CA ARG A 57 -12.36 -13.62 -3.74
C ARG A 57 -11.62 -12.38 -3.27
N LEU A 58 -12.38 -11.35 -2.90
CA LEU A 58 -11.87 -10.11 -2.32
C LEU A 58 -11.97 -10.16 -0.79
N TYR A 59 -10.87 -9.91 -0.11
CA TYR A 59 -10.80 -9.77 1.35
C TYR A 59 -10.56 -8.31 1.73
N LYS A 60 -11.27 -7.85 2.76
CA LYS A 60 -11.14 -6.49 3.32
C LYS A 60 -10.40 -6.61 4.63
N ARG A 61 -9.15 -6.14 4.68
CA ARG A 61 -8.29 -6.22 5.88
C ARG A 61 -8.62 -5.17 6.94
N LYS A 62 -9.38 -4.13 6.57
CA LYS A 62 -9.75 -3.02 7.44
C LYS A 62 -11.26 -2.87 7.55
N CYS A 63 -11.73 -2.66 8.78
CA CYS A 63 -13.10 -2.30 9.10
C CYS A 63 -13.19 -0.82 9.50
N CYS A 64 -14.30 -0.17 9.18
CA CYS A 64 -14.55 1.22 9.57
C CYS A 64 -15.17 1.26 10.96
N ASN A 65 -14.33 1.31 12.00
CA ASN A 65 -14.73 1.23 13.39
C ASN A 65 -14.69 2.58 14.15
N VAL A 66 -14.35 3.69 13.46
CA VAL A 66 -14.26 5.02 14.06
C VAL A 66 -15.42 5.88 13.58
N GLY A 67 -16.34 6.23 14.48
CA GLY A 67 -17.39 7.21 14.20
C GLY A 67 -16.82 8.63 14.17
N VAL A 68 -16.99 9.32 13.04
CA VAL A 68 -16.59 10.71 12.83
C VAL A 68 -17.80 11.61 13.04
N PHE A 69 -17.60 12.66 13.85
CA PHE A 69 -18.62 13.66 14.16
C PHE A 69 -18.11 15.01 13.68
N ILE A 70 -18.95 15.77 12.98
CA ILE A 70 -18.59 17.04 12.34
C ILE A 70 -19.56 18.12 12.82
N SER A 71 -19.02 19.28 13.20
CA SER A 71 -19.85 20.47 13.47
C SER A 71 -20.16 21.15 12.13
N GLY A 72 -21.39 21.66 11.97
CA GLY A 72 -21.80 22.38 10.77
C GLY A 72 -20.85 23.55 10.48
N ASN A 73 -20.51 23.74 9.21
CA ASN A 73 -19.56 24.78 8.81
C ASN A 73 -20.10 26.19 9.08
N GLU A 74 -21.43 26.38 9.11
CA GLU A 74 -22.05 27.65 9.50
C GLU A 74 -21.97 27.95 11.01
N MET A 75 -21.70 26.96 11.87
CA MET A 75 -21.73 27.14 13.32
C MET A 75 -20.43 27.73 13.85
N ARG A 76 -20.54 28.72 14.76
CA ARG A 76 -19.38 29.25 15.50
C ARG A 76 -18.82 28.21 16.48
N MET A 77 -17.52 28.35 16.79
CA MET A 77 -16.83 27.50 17.75
C MET A 77 -17.45 27.58 19.15
N GLY A 78 -17.39 26.48 19.92
CA GLY A 78 -17.70 26.48 21.35
C GLY A 78 -19.06 25.94 21.79
N LYS A 79 -19.91 25.42 20.88
CA LYS A 79 -21.25 24.88 21.21
C LYS A 79 -21.29 23.38 21.49
N GLY A 80 -20.18 22.82 21.96
CA GLY A 80 -20.03 21.38 22.19
C GLY A 80 -19.63 20.60 20.93
N LYS A 81 -19.96 19.31 20.91
CA LYS A 81 -19.55 18.37 19.84
C LYS A 81 -20.63 18.29 18.77
N GLY A 82 -20.23 18.29 17.50
CA GLY A 82 -21.15 18.12 16.37
C GLY A 82 -21.84 16.75 16.29
N SER A 83 -22.71 16.60 15.30
CA SER A 83 -23.49 15.38 15.02
C SER A 83 -22.65 14.31 14.32
N PHE A 84 -23.15 13.08 14.29
CA PHE A 84 -22.52 11.97 13.58
C PHE A 84 -22.59 12.21 12.06
N ASP A 85 -21.49 11.95 11.35
CA ASP A 85 -21.40 12.15 9.90
C ASP A 85 -21.11 10.84 9.16
N HIS A 86 -19.96 10.20 9.43
CA HIS A 86 -19.59 8.95 8.76
C HIS A 86 -18.70 8.02 9.60
N TRP A 87 -18.61 6.77 9.16
CA TRP A 87 -17.64 5.80 9.66
C TRP A 87 -16.32 5.92 8.93
N ALA A 88 -15.21 5.79 9.66
CA ALA A 88 -13.86 5.79 9.12
C ALA A 88 -13.01 4.70 9.75
N ALA A 89 -11.88 4.38 9.12
CA ALA A 89 -10.84 3.52 9.65
C ALA A 89 -9.53 4.31 9.78
N ARG A 90 -8.78 4.05 10.86
CA ARG A 90 -7.40 4.52 10.99
C ARG A 90 -6.47 3.48 10.38
N VAL A 91 -5.73 3.87 9.36
CA VAL A 91 -4.77 3.01 8.65
C VAL A 91 -3.37 3.53 8.96
N ALA A 92 -2.48 2.65 9.43
CA ALA A 92 -1.07 2.98 9.62
C ALA A 92 -0.31 2.85 8.29
N ALA A 93 0.86 3.48 8.19
CA ALA A 93 1.73 3.31 7.03
C ALA A 93 2.06 1.83 6.80
N ASN A 94 2.23 1.45 5.53
CA ASN A 94 2.55 0.10 5.10
C ASN A 94 1.54 -0.96 5.50
N GLN A 95 0.29 -0.59 5.80
CA GLN A 95 -0.77 -1.57 6.05
C GLN A 95 -1.51 -1.98 4.78
N VAL A 96 -1.83 -3.27 4.72
CA VAL A 96 -2.65 -3.87 3.66
C VAL A 96 -4.12 -3.55 3.92
N ILE A 97 -4.82 -3.13 2.87
CA ILE A 97 -6.24 -2.74 2.91
C ILE A 97 -7.12 -3.79 2.26
N PHE A 98 -6.76 -4.22 1.06
CA PHE A 98 -7.48 -5.24 0.30
C PHE A 98 -6.54 -6.38 -0.07
N GLU A 99 -7.09 -7.58 -0.18
CA GLU A 99 -6.40 -8.73 -0.75
C GLU A 99 -7.30 -9.44 -1.74
N ILE A 100 -6.72 -10.00 -2.79
CA ILE A 100 -7.43 -10.81 -3.77
C ILE A 100 -6.80 -12.20 -3.82
N ARG A 101 -7.66 -13.22 -3.91
CA ARG A 101 -7.31 -14.59 -4.26
C ARG A 101 -8.11 -15.03 -5.49
N GLY A 102 -7.48 -15.68 -6.45
CA GLY A 102 -8.18 -16.20 -7.63
C GLY A 102 -7.25 -16.57 -8.76
N VAL A 103 -7.78 -17.32 -9.73
CA VAL A 103 -7.06 -17.74 -10.94
C VAL A 103 -7.13 -16.62 -11.98
N LEU A 104 -6.49 -15.49 -11.68
CA LEU A 104 -6.41 -14.34 -12.57
C LEU A 104 -4.96 -14.09 -12.95
N HIS A 105 -4.75 -13.59 -14.17
CA HIS A 105 -3.43 -13.12 -14.57
C HIS A 105 -3.02 -11.92 -13.72
N GLU A 106 -1.75 -11.89 -13.28
CA GLU A 106 -1.23 -10.87 -12.37
C GLU A 106 -1.49 -9.44 -12.86
N GLN A 107 -1.30 -9.19 -14.15
CA GLN A 107 -1.49 -7.86 -14.74
C GLN A 107 -2.92 -7.34 -14.60
N VAL A 108 -3.93 -8.23 -14.63
CA VAL A 108 -5.34 -7.85 -14.45
C VAL A 108 -5.59 -7.41 -13.01
N ILE A 109 -5.00 -8.11 -12.04
CA ILE A 109 -5.08 -7.75 -10.62
C ILE A 109 -4.33 -6.43 -10.36
N ARG A 110 -3.12 -6.27 -10.92
CA ARG A 110 -2.34 -5.04 -10.81
C ARG A 110 -3.10 -3.84 -11.33
N ASP A 111 -3.76 -3.96 -12.49
CA ASP A 111 -4.57 -2.88 -13.05
C ASP A 111 -5.81 -2.56 -12.17
N ALA A 112 -6.53 -3.58 -11.68
CA ALA A 112 -7.66 -3.38 -10.77
C ALA A 112 -7.26 -2.66 -9.48
N PHE A 113 -6.12 -3.03 -8.89
CA PHE A 113 -5.59 -2.40 -7.69
C PHE A 113 -5.03 -1.01 -7.93
N ARG A 114 -4.41 -0.75 -9.07
CA ARG A 114 -3.98 0.60 -9.48
C ARG A 114 -5.18 1.54 -9.58
N LEU A 115 -6.26 1.12 -10.25
CA LEU A 115 -7.49 1.90 -10.35
C LEU A 115 -8.12 2.16 -8.97
N ALA A 116 -8.12 1.16 -8.09
CA ALA A 116 -8.63 1.29 -6.73
C ALA A 116 -7.78 2.26 -5.88
N GLY A 117 -6.45 2.19 -5.98
CA GLY A 117 -5.52 3.10 -5.33
C GLY A 117 -5.82 4.57 -5.68
N ASN A 118 -6.13 4.85 -6.96
CA ASN A 118 -6.50 6.19 -7.42
C ASN A 118 -7.83 6.73 -6.83
N LYS A 119 -8.69 5.86 -6.27
CA LYS A 119 -9.94 6.26 -5.59
C LYS A 119 -9.76 6.42 -4.08
N LEU A 120 -8.65 5.95 -3.54
CA LEU A 120 -8.33 6.06 -2.12
C LEU A 120 -7.45 7.29 -1.88
N PRO A 121 -7.57 7.95 -0.71
CA PRO A 121 -6.66 9.01 -0.35
C PRO A 121 -5.28 8.42 0.01
N GLY A 122 -4.24 8.89 -0.66
CA GLY A 122 -2.85 8.49 -0.42
C GLY A 122 -2.24 7.72 -1.60
N GLN A 123 -1.02 7.22 -1.39
CA GLN A 123 -0.32 6.38 -2.35
C GLN A 123 -0.35 4.92 -1.92
N TYR A 124 -0.48 4.05 -2.92
CA TYR A 124 -0.64 2.62 -2.72
C TYR A 124 0.30 1.83 -3.61
N GLU A 125 0.78 0.72 -3.07
CA GLU A 125 1.65 -0.24 -3.72
C GLU A 125 0.93 -1.59 -3.77
N ILE A 126 1.17 -2.33 -4.86
CA ILE A 126 0.69 -3.70 -5.00
C ILE A 126 1.76 -4.63 -4.45
N ILE A 127 1.35 -5.56 -3.60
CA ILE A 127 2.24 -6.53 -2.98
C ILE A 127 1.78 -7.96 -3.28
N THR A 128 2.73 -8.88 -3.28
CA THR A 128 2.49 -10.32 -3.37
C THR A 128 2.53 -10.96 -1.98
N LYS A 129 2.08 -12.21 -1.88
CA LYS A 129 2.11 -12.96 -0.62
C LYS A 129 3.52 -13.25 -0.11
N ASN A 130 4.50 -13.35 -1.00
CA ASN A 130 5.87 -13.68 -0.64
C ASN A 130 6.70 -12.45 -0.23
N ASP A 131 6.14 -11.24 -0.38
CA ASP A 131 6.85 -10.01 -0.02
C ASP A 131 7.07 -9.94 1.50
N PRO A 132 8.27 -9.51 1.94
CA PRO A 132 8.57 -9.45 3.36
C PRO A 132 7.74 -8.40 4.10
N PRO A 133 7.57 -8.58 5.42
CA PRO A 133 6.95 -7.57 6.27
C PRO A 133 7.73 -6.25 6.28
N VAL A 134 7.04 -5.17 6.63
CA VAL A 134 7.60 -3.82 6.70
C VAL A 134 7.59 -3.36 8.14
N VAL A 135 8.72 -2.85 8.59
CA VAL A 135 8.87 -2.23 9.90
C VAL A 135 9.00 -0.72 9.71
N GLY A 136 7.97 0.02 10.12
CA GLY A 136 7.90 1.46 9.88
C GLY A 136 7.81 1.73 8.38
N ILE A 137 8.91 2.17 7.78
CA ILE A 137 9.07 2.41 6.32
C ILE A 137 10.06 1.43 5.67
N THR A 138 10.74 0.60 6.45
CA THR A 138 11.81 -0.28 5.97
C THR A 138 11.26 -1.67 5.71
N LYS A 139 11.39 -2.16 4.47
CA LYS A 139 11.08 -3.56 4.11
C LYS A 139 12.17 -4.48 4.67
N LEU A 140 11.79 -5.63 5.23
CA LEU A 140 12.73 -6.63 5.75
C LEU A 140 13.23 -7.55 4.62
N GLU A 141 13.94 -6.96 3.66
CA GLU A 141 14.54 -7.66 2.50
C GLU A 141 15.99 -8.09 2.80
N ASN A 142 16.55 -9.01 1.99
CA ASN A 142 17.96 -9.41 2.02
C ASN A 142 18.46 -9.99 3.35
N GLY A 143 17.59 -10.70 4.07
CA GLY A 143 17.92 -11.29 5.38
C GLY A 143 17.98 -10.28 6.53
N LEU A 144 17.59 -9.03 6.30
CA LEU A 144 17.51 -8.01 7.35
C LEU A 144 16.46 -8.40 8.40
N THR A 145 16.90 -8.59 9.64
CA THR A 145 15.98 -8.95 10.72
C THR A 145 15.51 -7.73 11.51
N LEU A 146 14.40 -7.90 12.23
CA LEU A 146 13.88 -6.89 13.15
C LEU A 146 14.89 -6.54 14.26
N GLU A 147 15.70 -7.51 14.69
CA GLU A 147 16.73 -7.28 15.70
C GLU A 147 17.89 -6.44 15.14
N ASP A 148 18.24 -6.62 13.88
CA ASP A 148 19.23 -5.76 13.21
C ASP A 148 18.77 -4.30 13.11
N LEU A 149 17.47 -4.06 12.95
CA LEU A 149 16.89 -2.71 12.97
C LEU A 149 16.95 -2.05 14.36
N LYS A 150 16.85 -2.84 15.43
CA LYS A 150 16.90 -2.34 16.82
C LYS A 150 18.31 -2.12 17.31
N ARG A 151 19.30 -2.82 16.76
CA ARG A 151 20.71 -2.68 17.16
C ARG A 151 21.16 -1.23 16.97
N PRO A 152 21.77 -0.60 17.99
CA PRO A 152 22.31 0.75 17.86
C PRO A 152 23.40 0.86 16.79
N ARG A 153 24.23 -0.19 16.65
CA ARG A 153 25.28 -0.28 15.62
C ARG A 153 24.74 -1.01 14.40
N LYS A 154 24.60 -0.30 13.28
CA LYS A 154 24.21 -0.86 11.99
C LYS A 154 25.45 -1.27 11.21
N LYS A 155 25.49 -2.50 10.69
CA LYS A 155 26.45 -2.86 9.64
C LYS A 155 25.99 -2.19 8.36
N LEU A 156 26.80 -1.28 7.82
CA LEU A 156 26.53 -0.70 6.52
C LEU A 156 26.59 -1.84 5.48
N PRO A 157 25.66 -1.89 4.50
CA PRO A 157 25.81 -2.82 3.39
C PRO A 157 27.16 -2.52 2.73
N ALA A 158 27.92 -3.58 2.39
CA ALA A 158 29.12 -3.42 1.60
C ALA A 158 28.77 -2.63 0.32
N PRO A 159 29.63 -1.72 -0.15
CA PRO A 159 29.36 -0.98 -1.37
C PRO A 159 29.05 -2.00 -2.48
N VAL A 160 27.87 -1.85 -3.09
CA VAL A 160 27.47 -2.67 -4.24
C VAL A 160 28.44 -2.29 -5.35
N VAL A 161 29.41 -3.16 -5.61
CA VAL A 161 30.23 -3.08 -6.82
C VAL A 161 29.28 -3.50 -7.95
N GLU A 162 28.67 -2.52 -8.61
CA GLU A 162 27.99 -2.76 -9.88
C GLU A 162 29.07 -3.19 -10.87
N GLU A 163 29.17 -4.49 -11.13
CA GLU A 163 29.92 -5.02 -12.25
C GLU A 163 29.23 -4.50 -13.53
N THR A 164 29.69 -3.36 -14.03
CA THR A 164 29.39 -2.91 -15.39
C THR A 164 29.92 -3.96 -16.34
N SER A 165 29.04 -4.84 -16.82
CA SER A 165 29.32 -5.71 -17.96
C SER A 165 29.51 -4.84 -19.20
N THR A 166 30.77 -4.48 -19.49
CA THR A 166 31.17 -3.99 -20.82
C THR A 166 30.99 -5.12 -21.83
N SER A 167 29.83 -5.18 -22.49
CA SER A 167 29.71 -5.82 -23.79
C SER A 167 29.97 -4.75 -24.86
N ALA A 168 31.21 -4.70 -25.33
CA ALA A 168 31.57 -3.93 -26.52
C ALA A 168 30.85 -4.55 -27.73
N THR A 169 29.91 -3.82 -28.33
CA THR A 169 29.41 -4.12 -29.67
C THR A 169 30.20 -3.27 -30.64
N GLU A 170 31.13 -3.90 -31.36
CA GLU A 170 31.80 -3.33 -32.52
C GLU A 170 30.75 -2.98 -33.59
N ALA A 171 30.60 -1.68 -33.86
CA ALA A 171 29.82 -1.20 -34.99
C ALA A 171 30.70 -1.25 -36.24
N SER A 172 30.61 -2.34 -37.01
CA SER A 172 31.19 -2.40 -38.36
C SER A 172 30.29 -1.64 -39.34
N SER A 173 30.83 -0.54 -39.87
CA SER A 173 30.29 0.25 -40.96
C SER A 173 30.32 -0.51 -42.29
N SER A 174 29.18 -0.57 -43.00
CA SER A 174 29.17 -0.74 -44.47
C SER A 174 27.97 -0.01 -45.07
N ALA A 175 28.22 1.18 -45.61
CA ALA A 175 27.26 1.91 -46.44
C ALA A 175 27.27 1.32 -47.86
N PRO A 176 26.12 1.18 -48.54
CA PRO A 176 26.08 0.82 -49.96
C PRO A 176 26.29 2.06 -50.85
N PRO A 177 26.97 1.93 -52.00
CA PRO A 177 27.17 3.06 -52.93
C PRO A 177 25.89 3.36 -53.75
N PRO A 178 25.61 4.62 -54.08
CA PRO A 178 24.57 4.98 -55.05
C PRO A 178 25.06 4.79 -56.50
N SER A 179 24.07 4.61 -57.39
CA SER A 179 24.12 4.26 -58.81
C SER A 179 25.13 4.98 -59.70
#